data_AF-A0A441VBY8-F1
#
_entry.id   AF-A0A441VBY8-F1
#
_cell.length_a   1.000
_cell.length_b   1.000
_cell.length_c   1.000
_cell.angle_alpha   90.00
_cell.angle_beta   90.00
_cell.angle_gamma   90.00
#
_symmetry.space_group_name_H-M   'P 1'
#
loop_
_entity.id
_entity.type
_entity.pdbx_description
1 polymer ?
#
loop_
_entity_poly.entity_id
_entity_poly.type
_entity_poly.pdbx_seq_one_letter_code
_entity_poly.pdbx_strand_id
1 'polypeptide(L)' 'RFMAFAVAFGSVANAEQLQRGLHVAISDKVRIPPASIDPTIKNYHWLDLVRGLYDAYDRGAETALLLDFNGN' A
#
# COMPACT_ATOMS: atom_id res chain seq x y z
N ARG A 1 21.78 4.88 -15.67
CA ARG A 1 22.67 5.23 -14.53
C ARG A 1 22.14 4.51 -13.30
N PHE A 2 22.99 3.86 -12.52
CA PHE A 2 22.60 3.26 -11.24
C PHE A 2 22.53 4.35 -10.16
N MET A 3 21.56 4.26 -9.26
CA MET A 3 21.36 5.19 -8.14
C MET A 3 21.20 4.38 -6.86
N ALA A 4 21.89 4.79 -5.79
CA ALA A 4 21.79 4.20 -4.46
C ALA A 4 21.91 5.29 -3.39
N PHE A 5 21.23 5.10 -2.26
CA PHE A 5 21.23 6.01 -1.12
C PHE A 5 20.97 5.25 0.18
N ALA A 6 21.29 5.86 1.32
CA ALA A 6 20.97 5.36 2.65
C ALA A 6 20.24 6.45 3.44
N VAL A 7 19.23 6.05 4.21
CA VAL A 7 18.45 6.91 5.10
C VAL A 7 18.31 6.24 6.46
N ALA A 8 17.97 7.01 7.49
CA ALA A 8 17.60 6.44 8.78
C ALA A 8 16.43 5.47 8.61
N PHE A 9 16.34 4.47 9.48
CA PHE A 9 15.26 3.50 9.45
C PHE A 9 13.89 4.20 9.61
N GLY A 10 12.96 3.90 8.70
CA GLY A 10 11.57 4.36 8.76
C GLY A 10 10.63 3.17 8.94
N SER A 11 9.65 3.32 9.84
CA SER A 11 8.60 2.33 10.05
C SER A 11 7.31 2.77 9.36
N VAL A 12 6.55 1.80 8.83
CA VAL A 12 5.20 2.05 8.28
C VAL A 12 4.20 2.38 9.40
N ALA A 13 4.41 1.81 10.59
CA ALA A 13 3.57 1.98 11.76
C ALA A 13 4.35 2.66 12.89
N ASN A 14 3.69 3.53 13.65
CA ASN A 14 4.25 4.10 14.87
C ASN A 14 4.29 3.06 16.02
N ALA A 15 4.88 3.41 17.16
CA ALA A 15 5.07 2.47 18.28
C ALA A 15 3.75 1.93 18.85
N GLU A 16 2.70 2.76 18.91
CA GLU A 16 1.39 2.33 19.38
C GLU A 16 0.75 1.34 18.39
N GLN A 17 0.79 1.66 17.10
CA GLN A 17 0.25 0.82 16.02
C GLN A 17 0.96 -0.52 15.93
N LEU A 18 2.26 -0.58 16.19
CA LEU A 18 3.00 -1.85 16.26
C LEU A 18 2.55 -2.73 17.42
N GLN A 19 2.15 -2.14 18.55
CA GLN A 19 1.66 -2.89 19.72
C GLN A 19 0.20 -3.30 19.57
N ARG A 20 -0.65 -2.40 19.09
CA ARG A 20 -2.10 -2.60 18.95
C ARG A 20 -2.48 -3.36 17.67
N GLY A 21 -1.62 -3.31 16.65
CA GLY A 21 -1.94 -3.72 15.29
C GLY A 21 -2.57 -2.58 14.48
N LEU A 22 -2.39 -2.62 13.16
CA LEU A 22 -2.96 -1.65 12.23
C LEU A 22 -4.44 -1.91 11.95
N HIS A 23 -5.24 -0.85 11.92
CA HIS A 23 -6.58 -0.86 11.36
C HIS A 23 -6.50 -0.82 9.83
N VAL A 24 -6.96 -1.90 9.19
CA VAL A 24 -6.95 -2.04 7.73
C VAL A 24 -8.36 -1.89 7.18
N ALA A 25 -8.49 -1.12 6.10
CA ALA A 25 -9.70 -1.06 5.28
C ALA A 25 -9.51 -1.85 3.98
N ILE A 26 -10.47 -2.68 3.60
CA ILE A 26 -10.50 -3.27 2.25
C ILE A 26 -11.00 -2.19 1.28
N SER A 27 -10.12 -1.67 0.44
CA SER A 27 -10.41 -0.54 -0.43
C SER A 27 -11.25 -0.93 -1.64
N ASP A 28 -12.10 -0.01 -2.11
CA ASP A 28 -12.82 -0.16 -3.39
C ASP A 28 -11.89 0.05 -4.61
N LYS A 29 -10.61 0.38 -4.38
CA LYS A 29 -9.60 0.49 -5.43
C LYS A 29 -9.02 -0.88 -5.75
N VAL A 30 -8.93 -1.19 -7.04
CA VAL A 30 -8.36 -2.44 -7.55
C VAL A 30 -6.87 -2.27 -7.77
N ARG A 31 -6.09 -3.29 -7.42
CA ARG A 31 -4.65 -3.36 -7.72
C ARG A 31 -4.42 -3.40 -9.23
N ILE A 32 -3.40 -2.69 -9.73
CA ILE A 32 -2.99 -2.78 -11.14
C ILE A 32 -2.77 -4.26 -11.51
N PRO A 33 -3.42 -4.79 -12.58
CA PRO A 33 -3.36 -6.20 -12.90
C PRO A 33 -1.97 -6.61 -13.42
N PRO A 34 -1.59 -7.90 -13.27
CA PRO A 34 -0.37 -8.45 -13.85
C PRO A 34 -0.26 -8.28 -15.38
N ALA A 35 -1.39 -8.22 -16.08
CA ALA A 35 -1.43 -7.96 -17.52
C ALA A 35 -1.01 -6.52 -17.90
N SER A 36 -1.04 -5.58 -16.96
CA SER A 36 -0.55 -4.21 -17.15
C SER A 36 0.85 -4.01 -16.58
N ILE A 37 1.09 -4.46 -15.36
CA ILE A 37 2.39 -4.39 -14.68
C ILE A 37 2.57 -5.67 -13.88
N ASP A 38 3.65 -6.41 -14.12
CA ASP A 38 4.03 -7.56 -13.30
C ASP A 38 4.31 -7.09 -11.85
N PRO A 39 3.47 -7.44 -10.87
CA PRO A 39 3.62 -6.97 -9.50
C PRO A 39 4.78 -7.66 -8.76
N THR A 40 5.36 -8.73 -9.31
CA THR A 40 6.56 -9.38 -8.74
C THR A 40 7.81 -8.53 -8.93
N ILE A 41 7.78 -7.59 -9.88
CA ILE A 41 8.84 -6.60 -10.11
C ILE A 41 8.58 -5.36 -9.24
N LYS A 42 9.45 -5.13 -8.24
CA LYS A 42 9.39 -3.93 -7.40
C LYS A 42 9.53 -2.66 -8.26
N ASN A 43 8.55 -1.77 -8.15
CA ASN A 43 8.46 -0.57 -8.96
C ASN A 43 7.85 0.61 -8.15
N TYR A 44 7.84 1.79 -8.77
CA TYR A 44 7.33 3.04 -8.19
C TYR A 44 5.98 3.49 -8.79
N HIS A 45 5.28 2.64 -9.56
CA HIS A 45 3.95 2.93 -10.09
C HIS A 45 2.89 2.69 -8.99
N TRP A 46 2.79 3.65 -8.07
CA TRP A 46 2.06 3.49 -6.81
C TRP A 46 0.68 4.16 -6.78
N LEU A 47 0.15 4.62 -7.90
CA LEU A 47 -1.07 5.43 -7.89
C LEU A 47 -2.28 4.68 -7.30
N ASP A 48 -2.42 3.39 -7.57
CA ASP A 48 -3.45 2.55 -6.96
C ASP A 48 -3.23 2.38 -5.46
N LEU A 49 -2.00 2.10 -5.01
CA LEU A 49 -1.64 2.00 -3.59
C LEU A 49 -1.92 3.30 -2.84
N VAL A 50 -1.57 4.45 -3.41
CA VAL A 50 -1.83 5.79 -2.83
C VAL A 50 -3.33 6.08 -2.78
N ARG A 51 -4.07 5.74 -3.84
CA ARG A 51 -5.54 5.90 -3.85
C ARG A 51 -6.21 5.00 -2.81
N GLY A 52 -5.70 3.77 -2.60
CA GLY A 52 -6.17 2.89 -1.54
C GLY A 52 -5.93 3.49 -0.15
N LEU A 53 -4.75 4.09 0.09
CA LEU A 53 -4.47 4.77 1.37
C LEU A 53 -5.45 5.91 1.66
N TYR A 54 -5.75 6.75 0.66
CA TYR A 54 -6.76 7.81 0.86
C TYR A 54 -8.15 7.26 1.16
N ASP A 55 -8.57 6.20 0.45
CA ASP A 55 -9.83 5.50 0.72
C ASP A 55 -9.90 4.90 2.13
N ALA A 56 -8.78 4.38 2.64
CA ALA A 56 -8.69 3.92 4.02
C ALA A 56 -8.82 5.07 5.03
N TYR A 57 -8.19 6.22 4.77
CA TYR A 57 -8.27 7.39 5.64
C TYR A 57 -9.69 7.96 5.71
N ASP A 58 -10.41 8.02 4.58
CA ASP A 58 -11.81 8.45 4.52
C ASP A 58 -12.74 7.57 5.37
N ARG A 59 -12.31 6.33 5.66
CA ARG A 59 -13.01 5.34 6.49
C ARG A 59 -12.48 5.23 7.92
N GLY A 60 -11.56 6.12 8.30
CA GLY A 60 -10.94 6.11 9.63
C GLY A 60 -9.98 4.95 9.87
N ALA A 61 -9.52 4.26 8.82
CA ALA A 61 -8.50 3.23 8.90
C ALA A 61 -7.09 3.81 8.72
N GLU A 62 -6.06 3.02 9.03
CA GLU A 62 -4.65 3.43 9.00
C GLU A 62 -3.93 2.96 7.73
N THR A 63 -4.44 1.92 7.07
CA THR A 63 -3.90 1.41 5.81
C THR A 63 -4.96 0.67 5.01
N ALA A 64 -4.62 0.31 3.78
CA ALA A 64 -5.53 -0.31 2.81
C ALA A 64 -5.08 -1.70 2.37
N LEU A 65 -6.04 -2.58 2.16
CA LEU A 65 -5.90 -3.80 1.38
C LEU A 65 -6.60 -3.59 0.03
N LEU A 66 -5.87 -3.77 -1.07
CA LEU A 66 -6.42 -3.68 -2.43
C LEU A 66 -6.69 -5.08 -2.93
N LEU A 67 -7.83 -5.26 -3.58
CA LEU A 67 -8.21 -6.52 -4.19
C LEU A 67 -7.79 -6.57 -5.66
N ASP A 68 -7.71 -7.79 -6.20
CA ASP A 68 -7.69 -8.01 -7.64
C ASP A 68 -9.08 -7.85 -8.28
N PHE A 69 -9.18 -8.05 -9.61
CA PHE A 69 -10.47 -7.98 -10.32
C PHE A 69 -11.46 -9.08 -9.95
N ASN A 70 -11.00 -10.14 -9.29
CA ASN A 70 -11.82 -11.26 -8.84
C ASN A 70 -12.25 -11.11 -7.38
N GLY A 71 -11.84 -10.03 -6.70
CA GLY A 71 -12.16 -9.77 -5.30
C GLY A 71 -11.28 -10.54 -4.31
N ASN A 72 -10.10 -11.03 -4.73
CA ASN A 72 -9.09 -11.64 -3.85
C ASN A 72 -8.13 -10.60 -3.27
#